data_AF-A0A7L4ZUS6-F1
#
_entry.id   AF-A0A7L4ZUS6-F1
#
_cell.length_a   1.000
_cell.length_b   1.000
_cell.length_c   1.000
_cell.angle_alpha   90.00
_cell.angle_beta   90.00
_cell.angle_gamma   90.00
#
_symmetry.space_group_name_H-M   'P 1'
#
loop_
_entity.id
_entity.type
_entity.pdbx_description
1 polymer ?
#
loop_
_entity_poly.entity_id
_entity_poly.type
_entity_poly.pdbx_seq_one_letter_code
_entity_poly.pdbx_strand_id
1 'polypeptide(L)'
;MNQFSKLILVFILQLSVYAGISQEANNAYIVQNGDWLSKISQKAYGNPHLYYRIIESTNEKQLSDNSFQKISDVRKINVGQKLWIPAYKASDKKKGDVLVAIPVTDCEIRIWYNYQIVAISELNKSWIQQKTDLKTRALQAYELRHNARMNARFMMADKVKVKEFQDRDVLKYGNPHGPTFAQLLKKCTDKGTATDACYQDIIVSSSRVSVVYNDKCKE
;
A
#
# COMPACT_ATOMS: atom_id res chain seq x y z
N MET A 1 -10.27 -57.40 -48.88
CA MET A 1 -11.24 -56.46 -49.48
C MET A 1 -12.23 -56.03 -48.42
N ASN A 2 -12.30 -54.70 -48.18
CA ASN A 2 -13.39 -53.94 -47.51
C ASN A 2 -13.65 -54.26 -46.01
N GLN A 3 -13.83 -53.33 -45.08
CA GLN A 3 -14.18 -51.91 -45.13
C GLN A 3 -13.51 -51.14 -43.97
N PHE A 4 -13.17 -49.89 -44.27
CA PHE A 4 -12.83 -48.84 -43.33
C PHE A 4 -14.02 -48.51 -42.41
N SER A 5 -13.78 -48.29 -41.11
CA SER A 5 -14.42 -47.18 -40.38
C SER A 5 -13.81 -46.93 -38.99
N LYS A 6 -13.09 -45.81 -38.90
CA LYS A 6 -13.19 -44.77 -37.87
C LYS A 6 -13.26 -45.24 -36.41
N LEU A 7 -12.13 -45.19 -35.71
CA LEU A 7 -12.14 -44.92 -34.27
C LEU A 7 -11.54 -43.53 -34.03
N ILE A 8 -12.40 -42.63 -33.57
CA ILE A 8 -12.16 -41.22 -33.31
C ILE A 8 -11.22 -41.09 -32.11
N LEU A 9 -10.08 -40.42 -32.33
CA LEU A 9 -9.16 -40.00 -31.29
C LEU A 9 -9.79 -38.78 -30.56
N VAL A 10 -10.40 -38.99 -29.39
CA VAL A 10 -10.93 -37.91 -28.55
C VAL A 10 -9.76 -37.30 -27.77
N PHE A 11 -9.19 -36.22 -28.30
CA PHE A 11 -8.24 -35.37 -27.58
C PHE A 11 -9.04 -34.41 -26.70
N ILE A 12 -9.26 -34.78 -25.43
CA ILE A 12 -9.91 -33.90 -24.45
C ILE A 12 -8.93 -32.77 -24.13
N LEU A 13 -9.15 -31.61 -24.75
CA LEU A 13 -8.53 -30.35 -24.38
C LEU A 13 -9.06 -29.98 -22.99
N GLN A 14 -8.33 -30.33 -21.93
CA GLN A 14 -8.60 -29.84 -20.59
C GLN A 14 -8.29 -28.34 -20.55
N LEU A 15 -9.30 -27.55 -20.89
CA LEU A 15 -9.36 -26.14 -20.53
C LEU A 15 -9.51 -26.08 -19.00
N SER A 16 -8.37 -25.99 -18.31
CA SER A 16 -8.31 -25.60 -16.90
C SER A 16 -8.86 -24.18 -16.79
N VAL A 17 -10.16 -24.08 -16.56
CA VAL A 17 -10.80 -22.85 -16.08
C VAL A 17 -10.27 -22.65 -14.67
N TYR A 18 -9.17 -21.90 -14.51
CA TYR A 18 -8.84 -21.32 -13.22
C TYR A 18 -9.93 -20.28 -12.92
N ALA A 19 -11.02 -20.76 -12.33
CA ALA A 19 -11.95 -19.91 -11.62
C ALA A 19 -11.10 -19.17 -10.57
N GLY A 20 -10.84 -17.89 -10.83
CA GLY A 20 -10.22 -17.02 -9.83
C GLY A 20 -11.09 -17.11 -8.59
N ILE A 21 -10.57 -17.70 -7.52
CA ILE A 21 -11.27 -17.81 -6.25
C ILE A 21 -11.57 -16.37 -5.82
N SER A 22 -12.83 -15.98 -5.96
CA SER A 22 -13.39 -14.83 -5.30
C SER A 22 -13.35 -15.15 -3.81
N GLN A 23 -12.43 -14.52 -3.09
CA GLN A 23 -12.15 -14.82 -1.70
C GLN A 23 -13.00 -13.93 -0.81
N GLU A 24 -14.06 -14.52 -0.27
CA GLU A 24 -14.98 -13.90 0.67
C GLU A 24 -14.39 -13.83 2.08
N ALA A 25 -14.92 -12.92 2.90
CA ALA A 25 -14.48 -12.71 4.28
C ALA A 25 -14.67 -13.97 5.17
N ASN A 26 -13.97 -14.03 6.31
CA ASN A 26 -13.82 -15.20 7.21
C ASN A 26 -13.01 -16.39 6.65
N ASN A 27 -12.00 -16.13 5.82
CA ASN A 27 -11.19 -17.19 5.21
C ASN A 27 -9.68 -16.96 5.37
N ALA A 28 -8.93 -18.06 5.28
CA ALA A 28 -7.48 -18.01 5.14
C ALA A 28 -7.10 -17.58 3.71
N TYR A 29 -6.26 -16.55 3.62
CA TYR A 29 -5.69 -16.05 2.37
C TYR A 29 -4.23 -16.46 2.25
N ILE A 30 -3.83 -16.99 1.10
CA ILE A 30 -2.42 -17.28 0.80
C ILE A 30 -1.85 -16.12 -0.01
N VAL A 31 -0.82 -15.47 0.52
CA VAL A 31 -0.14 -14.34 -0.13
C VAL A 31 0.41 -14.74 -1.49
N GLN A 32 0.07 -13.98 -2.51
CA GLN A 32 0.52 -14.19 -3.88
C GLN A 32 1.66 -13.22 -4.24
N ASN A 33 2.35 -13.49 -5.35
CA ASN A 33 3.37 -12.57 -5.85
C ASN A 33 2.76 -11.19 -6.18
N GLY A 34 3.42 -10.12 -5.74
CA GLY A 34 2.95 -8.75 -5.93
C GLY A 34 1.80 -8.33 -5.00
N ASP A 35 1.55 -9.08 -3.92
CA ASP A 35 0.65 -8.67 -2.86
C ASP A 35 1.35 -7.84 -1.79
N TRP A 36 0.60 -6.87 -1.26
CA TRP A 36 0.88 -6.19 -0.01
C TRP A 36 -0.43 -6.07 0.76
N LEU A 37 -0.35 -5.94 2.09
CA LEU A 37 -1.51 -6.05 2.98
C LEU A 37 -2.69 -5.15 2.58
N SER A 38 -2.42 -3.92 2.13
CA SER A 38 -3.49 -3.00 1.71
C SER A 38 -4.17 -3.41 0.39
N LYS A 39 -3.45 -4.04 -0.54
CA LYS A 39 -4.05 -4.63 -1.74
C LYS A 39 -4.94 -5.84 -1.40
N ILE A 40 -4.50 -6.68 -0.47
CA ILE A 40 -5.29 -7.82 0.01
C ILE A 40 -6.56 -7.32 0.71
N SER A 41 -6.42 -6.31 1.57
CA SER A 41 -7.54 -5.65 2.24
C SER A 41 -8.53 -5.03 1.25
N GLN A 42 -8.04 -4.43 0.16
CA GLN A 42 -8.90 -3.94 -0.91
C GLN A 42 -9.72 -5.07 -1.53
N LYS A 43 -9.07 -6.20 -1.85
CA LYS A 43 -9.73 -7.35 -2.45
C LYS A 43 -10.80 -7.94 -1.51
N ALA A 44 -10.48 -8.06 -0.23
CA ALA A 44 -11.33 -8.70 0.78
C ALA A 44 -12.51 -7.84 1.24
N TYR A 45 -12.28 -6.53 1.41
CA TYR A 45 -13.23 -5.64 2.08
C TYR A 45 -13.71 -4.48 1.20
N GLY A 46 -13.25 -4.41 -0.04
CA GLY A 46 -13.41 -3.21 -0.88
C GLY A 46 -12.66 -2.00 -0.34
N ASN A 47 -11.77 -2.18 0.65
CA ASN A 47 -11.11 -1.10 1.35
C ASN A 47 -9.68 -1.48 1.76
N PRO A 48 -8.64 -0.75 1.30
CA PRO A 48 -7.26 -1.13 1.53
C PRO A 48 -6.79 -0.80 2.96
N HIS A 49 -7.54 -0.01 3.72
CA HIS A 49 -7.19 0.46 5.07
C HIS A 49 -7.55 -0.52 6.17
N LEU A 50 -8.38 -1.51 5.91
CA LEU A 50 -8.71 -2.56 6.87
C LEU A 50 -7.61 -3.63 6.96
N TYR A 51 -6.43 -3.34 6.41
CA TYR A 51 -5.29 -4.24 6.43
C TYR A 51 -4.76 -4.46 7.85
N TYR A 52 -4.94 -3.50 8.77
CA TYR A 52 -4.63 -3.70 10.19
C TYR A 52 -5.46 -4.84 10.80
N ARG A 53 -6.72 -5.02 10.35
CA ARG A 53 -7.56 -6.14 10.80
C ARG A 53 -6.98 -7.48 10.35
N ILE A 54 -6.38 -7.50 9.16
CA ILE A 54 -5.68 -8.70 8.68
C ILE A 54 -4.47 -8.99 9.59
N ILE A 55 -3.72 -7.96 10.00
CA ILE A 55 -2.57 -8.12 10.92
C ILE A 55 -3.02 -8.63 12.29
N GLU A 56 -3.95 -7.92 12.93
CA GLU A 56 -4.47 -8.23 14.26
C GLU A 56 -5.04 -9.64 14.29
N SER A 57 -5.96 -9.95 13.38
CA SER A 57 -6.63 -11.24 13.39
C SER A 57 -5.72 -12.38 12.92
N THR A 58 -4.69 -12.14 12.11
CA THR A 58 -3.66 -13.16 11.81
C THR A 58 -2.82 -13.46 13.05
N ASN A 59 -2.43 -12.42 13.80
CA ASN A 59 -1.65 -12.56 15.02
C ASN A 59 -2.46 -13.25 16.13
N GLU A 60 -3.74 -12.96 16.25
CA GLU A 60 -4.67 -13.67 17.14
C GLU A 60 -4.81 -15.14 16.73
N LYS A 61 -5.03 -15.42 15.44
CA LYS A 61 -5.19 -16.78 14.93
C LYS A 61 -3.95 -17.64 15.18
N GLN A 62 -2.75 -17.05 15.04
CA GLN A 62 -1.48 -17.71 15.29
C GLN A 62 -1.35 -18.30 16.70
N LEU A 63 -2.01 -17.70 17.71
CA LEU A 63 -2.01 -18.23 19.08
C LEU A 63 -2.69 -19.61 19.19
N SER A 64 -3.58 -19.94 18.26
CA SER A 64 -4.37 -21.18 18.24
C SER A 64 -4.06 -22.10 17.05
N ASP A 65 -3.48 -21.57 15.98
CA ASP A 65 -3.13 -22.29 14.76
C ASP A 65 -1.73 -21.86 14.29
N ASN A 66 -0.75 -22.72 14.53
CA ASN A 66 0.66 -22.50 14.21
C ASN A 66 0.95 -22.43 12.69
N SER A 67 -0.03 -22.72 11.82
CA SER A 67 0.12 -22.51 10.37
C SER A 67 0.09 -21.03 9.97
N PHE A 68 -0.36 -20.13 10.87
CA PHE A 68 -0.26 -18.68 10.68
C PHE A 68 1.05 -18.15 11.27
N GLN A 69 1.68 -17.20 10.58
CA GLN A 69 2.89 -16.55 11.04
C GLN A 69 2.55 -15.16 11.60
N LYS A 70 3.09 -14.83 12.78
CA LYS A 70 2.94 -13.51 13.38
C LYS A 70 3.52 -12.44 12.45
N ILE A 71 2.73 -11.43 12.14
CA ILE A 71 3.14 -10.24 11.40
C ILE A 71 3.64 -9.21 12.41
N SER A 72 4.97 -9.03 12.47
CA SER A 72 5.65 -8.02 13.28
C SER A 72 6.10 -6.79 12.48
N ASP A 73 6.26 -6.92 11.16
CA ASP A 73 6.52 -5.83 10.22
C ASP A 73 5.54 -5.91 9.06
N VAL A 74 4.73 -4.87 8.89
CA VAL A 74 3.68 -4.78 7.86
C VAL A 74 4.20 -4.83 6.43
N ARG A 75 5.50 -4.60 6.24
CA ARG A 75 6.18 -4.61 4.93
C ARG A 75 6.72 -6.00 4.56
N LYS A 76 6.74 -6.96 5.49
CA LYS A 76 7.41 -8.26 5.33
C LYS A 76 6.41 -9.42 5.28
N ILE A 77 5.39 -9.31 4.43
CA ILE A 77 4.60 -10.50 4.06
C ILE A 77 5.30 -11.25 2.94
N ASN A 78 5.31 -12.58 3.00
CA ASN A 78 5.99 -13.44 2.04
C ASN A 78 4.99 -14.21 1.18
N VAL A 79 5.33 -14.44 -0.10
CA VAL A 79 4.54 -15.34 -0.96
C VAL A 79 4.39 -16.70 -0.29
N GLY A 80 3.16 -17.24 -0.27
CA GLY A 80 2.83 -18.49 0.42
C GLY A 80 2.46 -18.34 1.90
N GLN A 81 2.66 -17.16 2.50
CA GLN A 81 2.23 -16.90 3.87
C GLN A 81 0.70 -16.95 3.99
N LYS A 82 0.21 -17.60 5.06
CA LYS A 82 -1.20 -17.67 5.40
C LYS A 82 -1.60 -16.45 6.24
N LEU A 83 -2.62 -15.72 5.81
CA LEU A 83 -3.23 -14.57 6.49
C LEU A 83 -4.68 -14.87 6.83
N TRP A 84 -5.18 -14.36 7.95
CA TRP A 84 -6.59 -14.47 8.32
C TRP A 84 -7.34 -13.19 7.94
N ILE A 85 -8.41 -13.36 7.14
CA ILE A 85 -9.25 -12.27 6.64
C ILE A 85 -10.60 -12.33 7.40
N PRO A 86 -10.77 -11.61 8.53
CA PRO A 86 -12.03 -11.63 9.30
C PRO A 86 -13.22 -11.00 8.54
N ALA A 87 -14.44 -11.43 8.83
CA ALA A 87 -15.64 -10.71 8.37
C ALA A 87 -15.71 -9.29 8.93
N TYR A 88 -16.09 -8.34 8.08
CA TYR A 88 -16.22 -6.93 8.44
C TYR A 88 -17.55 -6.37 7.92
N LYS A 89 -18.31 -5.70 8.80
CA LYS A 89 -19.47 -4.87 8.45
C LYS A 89 -19.08 -3.40 8.64
N ALA A 90 -19.26 -2.58 7.61
CA ALA A 90 -19.01 -1.14 7.70
C ALA A 90 -20.00 -0.47 8.67
N SER A 91 -19.51 0.41 9.56
CA SER A 91 -20.33 1.14 10.55
C SER A 91 -20.71 2.55 10.09
N ASP A 92 -21.86 3.04 10.59
CA ASP A 92 -22.33 4.43 10.43
C ASP A 92 -21.41 5.42 11.20
N LYS A 93 -20.97 6.51 10.57
CA LYS A 93 -19.90 7.40 11.10
C LYS A 93 -20.40 8.61 11.92
N LYS A 94 -19.64 9.04 12.94
CA LYS A 94 -19.73 10.37 13.60
C LYS A 94 -18.50 11.26 13.32
N LYS A 95 -18.63 12.58 13.48
CA LYS A 95 -17.63 13.63 13.13
C LYS A 95 -16.29 13.54 13.90
N GLY A 96 -16.27 12.91 15.09
CA GLY A 96 -15.05 12.60 15.85
C GLY A 96 -14.30 11.35 15.35
N ASP A 97 -14.94 10.55 14.51
CA ASP A 97 -14.38 9.31 14.00
C ASP A 97 -13.50 9.54 12.78
N VAL A 98 -13.27 10.76 12.27
CA VAL A 98 -12.52 10.97 11.00
C VAL A 98 -11.11 10.35 11.01
N LEU A 99 -10.49 10.17 12.19
CA LEU A 99 -9.20 9.48 12.32
C LEU A 99 -9.31 7.95 12.44
N VAL A 100 -10.48 7.44 12.79
CA VAL A 100 -10.79 6.02 13.03
C VAL A 100 -11.63 5.42 11.89
N ALA A 101 -12.36 6.28 11.19
CA ALA A 101 -13.26 6.00 10.10
C ALA A 101 -12.57 6.24 8.76
N ILE A 102 -13.04 5.50 7.76
CA ILE A 102 -12.45 5.44 6.42
C ILE A 102 -12.59 6.81 5.75
N PRO A 103 -11.53 7.58 5.44
CA PRO A 103 -11.71 8.88 4.81
C PRO A 103 -12.30 8.71 3.40
N VAL A 104 -13.37 9.46 3.10
CA VAL A 104 -14.13 9.36 1.84
C VAL A 104 -13.97 10.63 1.01
N THR A 105 -14.02 11.80 1.65
CA THR A 105 -13.89 13.08 0.94
C THR A 105 -12.43 13.42 0.68
N ASP A 106 -12.16 14.25 -0.34
CA ASP A 106 -10.82 14.76 -0.63
C ASP A 106 -10.19 15.42 0.62
N CYS A 107 -10.98 16.12 1.44
CA CYS A 107 -10.52 16.75 2.68
C CYS A 107 -10.19 15.73 3.78
N GLU A 108 -11.03 14.71 3.98
CA GLU A 108 -10.74 13.64 4.93
C GLU A 108 -9.48 12.86 4.52
N ILE A 109 -9.34 12.55 3.23
CA ILE A 109 -8.17 11.87 2.66
C ILE A 109 -6.92 12.72 2.86
N ARG A 110 -7.04 14.04 2.69
CA ARG A 110 -5.95 14.99 2.90
C ARG A 110 -5.51 15.04 4.37
N ILE A 111 -6.47 15.06 5.29
CA ILE A 111 -6.20 15.01 6.73
C ILE A 111 -5.48 13.70 7.07
N TRP A 112 -6.02 12.56 6.64
CA TRP A 112 -5.39 11.24 6.83
C TRP A 112 -3.96 11.22 6.29
N TYR A 113 -3.74 11.71 5.07
CA TYR A 113 -2.40 11.79 4.47
C TYR A 113 -1.44 12.60 5.33
N ASN A 114 -1.88 13.76 5.82
CA ASN A 114 -1.04 14.61 6.67
C ASN A 114 -0.64 13.91 7.98
N TYR A 115 -1.53 13.15 8.61
CA TYR A 115 -1.20 12.34 9.79
C TYR A 115 -0.09 11.32 9.51
N GLN A 116 -0.13 10.64 8.36
CA GLN A 116 0.94 9.73 7.96
C GLN A 116 2.27 10.46 7.79
N ILE A 117 2.24 11.66 7.21
CA ILE A 117 3.45 12.45 6.90
C ILE A 117 4.12 13.01 8.16
N VAL A 118 3.36 13.59 9.08
CA VAL A 118 3.95 14.19 10.29
C VAL A 118 4.60 13.14 11.20
N ALA A 119 4.07 11.91 11.20
CA ALA A 119 4.60 10.79 11.97
C ALA A 119 6.02 10.37 11.54
N ILE A 120 6.43 10.63 10.29
CA ILE A 120 7.76 10.27 9.78
C ILE A 120 8.88 10.91 10.61
N SER A 121 8.67 12.13 11.10
CA SER A 121 9.65 12.82 11.92
C SER A 121 9.87 12.14 13.28
N GLU A 122 8.81 11.64 13.91
CA GLU A 122 8.86 10.89 15.16
C GLU A 122 9.44 9.49 14.95
N LEU A 123 9.05 8.80 13.86
CA LEU A 123 9.63 7.51 13.49
C LEU A 123 11.14 7.60 13.27
N ASN A 124 11.62 8.69 12.65
CA ASN A 124 13.04 8.90 12.46
C ASN A 124 13.81 9.03 13.80
N LYS A 125 13.21 9.60 14.85
CA LYS A 125 13.83 9.61 16.20
C LYS A 125 14.01 8.18 16.72
N SER A 126 13.01 7.33 16.54
CA SER A 126 13.09 5.91 16.92
C SER A 126 14.15 5.15 16.10
N TRP A 127 14.22 5.38 14.79
CA TRP A 127 15.25 4.75 13.95
C TRP A 127 16.68 5.16 14.35
N ILE A 128 16.88 6.40 14.79
CA ILE A 128 18.16 6.84 15.36
C ILE A 128 18.49 6.07 16.64
N GLN A 129 17.53 5.90 17.55
CA GLN A 129 17.71 5.09 18.77
C GLN A 129 18.04 3.64 18.45
N GLN A 130 17.45 3.10 17.38
CA GLN A 130 17.73 1.77 16.84
C GLN A 130 19.04 1.69 16.05
N LYS A 131 19.85 2.76 16.01
CA LYS A 131 21.11 2.85 15.28
C LYS A 131 20.99 2.55 13.78
N THR A 132 19.84 2.86 13.18
CA THR A 132 19.62 2.73 11.73
C THR A 132 20.43 3.80 11.00
N ASP A 133 21.20 3.39 9.98
CA ASP A 133 22.05 4.29 9.21
C ASP A 133 21.26 5.34 8.42
N LEU A 134 21.92 6.44 8.07
CA LEU A 134 21.28 7.62 7.45
C LEU A 134 20.64 7.30 6.10
N LYS A 135 21.28 6.50 5.25
CA LYS A 135 20.74 6.12 3.94
C LYS A 135 19.48 5.30 4.10
N THR A 136 19.49 4.31 5.00
CA THR A 136 18.31 3.48 5.29
C THR A 136 17.16 4.31 5.84
N ARG A 137 17.41 5.24 6.77
CA ARG A 137 16.38 6.15 7.28
C ARG A 137 15.79 7.03 6.18
N ALA A 138 16.61 7.54 5.27
CA ALA A 138 16.14 8.33 4.13
C ALA A 138 15.27 7.52 3.18
N LEU A 139 15.66 6.28 2.87
CA LEU A 139 14.85 5.37 2.05
C LEU A 139 13.51 5.07 2.73
N GLN A 140 13.51 4.74 4.02
CA GLN A 140 12.29 4.46 4.79
C GLN A 140 11.35 5.68 4.84
N ALA A 141 11.89 6.88 5.08
CA ALA A 141 11.10 8.11 5.07
C ALA A 141 10.47 8.38 3.70
N TYR A 142 11.24 8.19 2.62
CA TYR A 142 10.76 8.28 1.25
C TYR A 142 9.62 7.28 0.98
N GLU A 143 9.80 6.02 1.35
CA GLU A 143 8.82 4.95 1.14
C GLU A 143 7.51 5.23 1.87
N LEU A 144 7.57 5.66 3.14
CA LEU A 144 6.37 6.02 3.91
C LEU A 144 5.58 7.13 3.21
N ARG A 145 6.26 8.19 2.76
CA ARG A 145 5.59 9.28 2.04
C ARG A 145 5.06 8.85 0.68
N HIS A 146 5.82 8.05 -0.06
CA HIS A 146 5.41 7.51 -1.35
C HIS A 146 4.15 6.66 -1.19
N ASN A 147 4.16 5.72 -0.26
CA ASN A 147 3.03 4.84 0.04
C ASN A 147 1.80 5.64 0.53
N ALA A 148 1.99 6.64 1.39
CA ALA A 148 0.91 7.53 1.81
C ALA A 148 0.26 8.26 0.62
N ARG A 149 1.05 8.72 -0.36
CA ARG A 149 0.52 9.34 -1.59
C ARG A 149 -0.26 8.33 -2.43
N MET A 150 0.27 7.13 -2.60
CA MET A 150 -0.38 6.07 -3.38
C MET A 150 -1.70 5.64 -2.75
N ASN A 151 -1.72 5.47 -1.42
CA ASN A 151 -2.94 5.19 -0.68
C ASN A 151 -3.95 6.33 -0.79
N ALA A 152 -3.53 7.60 -0.66
CA ALA A 152 -4.42 8.75 -0.82
C ALA A 152 -5.07 8.79 -2.21
N ARG A 153 -4.29 8.59 -3.27
CA ARG A 153 -4.82 8.49 -4.65
C ARG A 153 -5.77 7.31 -4.83
N PHE A 154 -5.46 6.20 -4.18
CA PHE A 154 -6.32 5.04 -4.21
C PHE A 154 -7.69 5.33 -3.57
N MET A 155 -7.71 6.06 -2.45
CA MET A 155 -8.93 6.44 -1.73
C MET A 155 -9.79 7.46 -2.46
N MET A 156 -9.20 8.32 -3.31
CA MET A 156 -9.96 9.34 -4.03
C MET A 156 -11.05 8.71 -4.91
N ALA A 157 -12.29 9.17 -4.77
CA ALA A 157 -13.43 8.68 -5.55
C ALA A 157 -13.31 9.07 -7.03
N ASP A 158 -12.86 10.29 -7.32
CA ASP A 158 -12.67 10.80 -8.66
C ASP A 158 -11.40 10.22 -9.31
N LYS A 159 -11.57 9.19 -10.13
CA LYS A 159 -10.46 8.52 -10.83
C LYS A 159 -9.91 9.33 -12.01
N VAL A 160 -10.69 10.25 -12.57
CA VAL A 160 -10.21 11.16 -13.63
C VAL A 160 -9.17 12.10 -13.04
N LYS A 161 -9.47 12.71 -11.89
CA LYS A 161 -8.52 13.55 -11.14
C LYS A 161 -7.27 12.81 -10.69
N VAL A 162 -7.39 11.53 -10.31
CA VAL A 162 -6.23 10.68 -10.01
C VAL A 162 -5.34 10.50 -11.25
N LYS A 163 -5.94 10.26 -12.42
CA LYS A 163 -5.22 10.13 -13.69
C LYS A 163 -4.52 11.43 -14.08
N GLU A 164 -5.15 12.58 -13.90
CA GLU A 164 -4.51 13.89 -14.09
C GLU A 164 -3.26 14.07 -13.20
N PHE A 165 -3.33 13.63 -11.94
CA PHE A 165 -2.18 13.65 -11.06
C PHE A 165 -1.05 12.72 -11.51
N GLN A 166 -1.39 11.55 -12.04
CA GLN A 166 -0.43 10.61 -12.58
C GLN A 166 0.22 11.16 -13.84
N ASP A 167 -0.56 11.74 -14.77
CA ASP A 167 -0.05 12.34 -16.01
C ASP A 167 0.88 13.51 -15.73
N ARG A 168 0.52 14.38 -14.78
CA ARG A 168 1.42 15.44 -14.29
C ARG A 168 2.72 14.88 -13.74
N ASP A 169 2.65 13.79 -12.97
CA ASP A 169 3.86 13.17 -12.41
C ASP A 169 4.71 12.50 -13.50
N VAL A 170 4.11 11.90 -14.54
CA VAL A 170 4.82 11.40 -15.73
C VAL A 170 5.53 12.54 -16.44
N LEU A 171 4.85 13.66 -16.70
CA LEU A 171 5.45 14.83 -17.36
C LEU A 171 6.63 15.39 -16.56
N LYS A 172 6.54 15.39 -15.23
CA LYS A 172 7.56 15.99 -14.35
C LYS A 172 8.71 15.06 -13.98
N TYR A 173 8.43 13.77 -13.83
CA TYR A 173 9.37 12.80 -13.26
C TYR A 173 9.56 11.56 -14.14
N GLY A 174 8.83 11.41 -15.24
CA GLY A 174 8.80 10.17 -16.02
C GLY A 174 8.17 9.00 -15.29
N ASN A 175 7.43 9.24 -14.19
CA ASN A 175 6.85 8.19 -13.35
C ASN A 175 5.46 8.63 -12.82
N PRO A 176 4.40 7.83 -13.02
CA PRO A 176 3.03 8.17 -12.59
C PRO A 176 2.84 8.23 -11.07
N HIS A 177 3.84 7.81 -10.30
CA HIS A 177 3.78 7.71 -8.84
C HIS A 177 4.66 8.78 -8.16
N GLY A 178 5.13 9.75 -8.94
CA GLY A 178 6.01 10.84 -8.51
C GLY A 178 7.48 10.45 -8.58
N PRO A 179 8.38 11.22 -7.95
CA PRO A 179 9.82 10.97 -8.06
C PRO A 179 10.22 9.68 -7.36
N THR A 180 11.20 8.98 -7.91
CA THR A 180 11.87 7.85 -7.25
C THR A 180 12.90 8.34 -6.23
N PHE A 181 13.31 7.48 -5.29
CA PHE A 181 14.40 7.80 -4.36
C PHE A 181 15.68 8.22 -5.10
N ALA A 182 16.05 7.47 -6.15
CA ALA A 182 17.22 7.78 -6.97
C ALA A 182 17.10 9.15 -7.65
N GLN A 183 15.92 9.52 -8.15
CA GLN A 183 15.69 10.84 -8.74
C GLN A 183 15.79 11.97 -7.70
N LEU A 184 15.31 11.76 -6.48
CA LEU A 184 15.45 12.74 -5.40
C LEU A 184 16.91 12.93 -5.01
N LEU A 185 17.65 11.83 -4.85
CA LEU A 185 19.07 11.87 -4.53
C LEU A 185 19.85 12.56 -5.64
N LYS A 186 19.66 12.15 -6.90
CA LYS A 186 20.31 12.75 -8.07
C LYS A 186 20.02 14.25 -8.16
N LYS A 187 18.75 14.65 -8.03
CA LYS A 187 18.35 16.07 -8.07
C LYS A 187 19.06 16.92 -7.01
N CYS A 188 19.33 16.34 -5.84
CA CYS A 188 20.03 17.02 -4.77
C CYS A 188 21.55 17.07 -5.03
N THR A 189 22.15 15.95 -5.41
CA THR A 189 23.59 15.86 -5.70
C THR A 189 24.01 16.65 -6.95
N ASP A 190 23.14 16.73 -7.97
CA ASP A 190 23.36 17.56 -9.18
C ASP A 190 23.51 19.06 -8.84
N LYS A 191 23.07 19.48 -7.65
CA LYS A 191 23.27 20.84 -7.13
C LYS A 191 24.56 21.01 -6.32
N GLY A 192 25.45 20.02 -6.34
CA GLY A 192 26.69 20.01 -5.56
C GLY A 192 26.50 19.74 -4.06
N THR A 193 25.31 19.32 -3.63
CA THR A 193 25.06 18.97 -2.22
C THR A 193 25.65 17.61 -1.89
N ALA A 194 26.33 17.50 -0.74
CA ALA A 194 26.89 16.24 -0.28
C ALA A 194 25.81 15.16 -0.08
N THR A 195 26.12 13.91 -0.38
CA THR A 195 25.19 12.78 -0.33
C THR A 195 24.47 12.65 1.02
N ASP A 196 25.18 12.80 2.13
CA ASP A 196 24.59 12.71 3.46
C ASP A 196 23.61 13.85 3.75
N ALA A 197 23.95 15.07 3.32
CA ALA A 197 23.03 16.20 3.38
C ALA A 197 21.78 15.94 2.54
N CYS A 198 21.92 15.32 1.36
CA CYS A 198 20.77 14.90 0.55
C CYS A 198 19.89 13.86 1.23
N TYR A 199 20.47 12.87 1.93
CA TYR A 199 19.68 11.92 2.71
C TYR A 199 18.91 12.62 3.84
N GLN A 200 19.55 13.53 4.55
CA GLN A 200 18.90 14.32 5.59
C GLN A 200 17.75 15.17 5.02
N ASP A 201 17.96 15.80 3.86
CA ASP A 201 16.93 16.57 3.15
C ASP A 201 15.75 15.71 2.69
N ILE A 202 16.00 14.47 2.25
CA ILE A 202 14.93 13.54 1.91
C ILE A 202 14.09 13.19 3.14
N ILE A 203 14.71 12.95 4.31
CA ILE A 203 13.98 12.70 5.56
C ILE A 203 13.11 13.91 5.95
N VAL A 204 13.71 15.10 5.94
CA VAL A 204 13.04 16.36 6.31
C VAL A 204 11.90 16.66 5.36
N SER A 205 12.15 16.65 4.05
CA SER A 205 11.12 16.91 3.03
C SER A 205 10.03 15.85 3.05
N SER A 206 10.37 14.60 3.39
CA SER A 206 9.38 13.53 3.50
C SER A 206 8.39 13.74 4.63
N SER A 207 8.77 14.51 5.66
CA SER A 207 7.94 14.81 6.84
C SER A 207 7.13 16.12 6.71
N ARG A 208 7.23 16.85 5.59
CA ARG A 208 6.56 18.15 5.39
C ARG A 208 5.19 18.00 4.72
N VAL A 209 4.16 18.62 5.31
CA VAL A 209 2.84 18.78 4.70
C VAL A 209 2.76 20.09 3.90
N SER A 210 1.82 20.18 2.97
CA SER A 210 1.65 21.39 2.14
C SER A 210 0.52 22.25 2.64
N VAL A 211 0.84 23.48 3.03
CA VAL A 211 -0.11 24.50 3.51
C VAL A 211 -1.17 24.79 2.45
N VAL A 212 -0.76 25.06 1.21
CA VAL A 212 -1.67 25.37 0.08
C VAL A 212 -2.77 24.32 -0.11
N TYR A 213 -2.44 23.03 -0.06
CA TYR A 213 -3.46 21.98 -0.18
C TYR A 213 -4.27 21.77 1.10
N ASN A 214 -3.71 22.11 2.26
CA ASN A 214 -4.42 22.03 3.53
C ASN A 214 -5.44 23.15 3.67
N ASP A 215 -5.12 24.34 3.17
CA ASP A 215 -6.01 25.51 3.23
C ASP A 215 -7.26 25.31 2.37
N LYS A 216 -7.17 24.53 1.29
CA LYS A 216 -8.35 24.10 0.51
C LYS A 216 -9.33 23.21 1.30
N CYS A 217 -8.90 22.71 2.45
CA CYS A 217 -9.69 21.86 3.34
C CYS A 217 -10.08 22.57 4.65
N LYS A 218 -9.73 23.86 4.79
CA LYS A 218 -10.22 24.72 5.87
C LYS A 218 -11.53 25.33 5.40
N GLU A 219 -12.60 25.08 6.15
CA GLU A 219 -13.85 25.86 6.02
C GLU A 219 -13.60 27.32 6.42
#